data_AF-A0A7C2Y7Z7-F1
#
_entry.id   AF-A0A7C2Y7Z7-F1
#
_cell.length_a   1.000
_cell.length_b   1.000
_cell.length_c   1.000
_cell.angle_alpha   90.00
_cell.angle_beta   90.00
_cell.angle_gamma   90.00
#
_symmetry.space_group_name_H-M   'P 1'
#
loop_
_entity.id
_entity.type
_entity.pdbx_description
1 polymer ?
#
loop_
_entity_poly.entity_id
_entity_poly.type
_entity_poly.pdbx_seq_one_letter_code
_entity_poly.pdbx_strand_id
1 'polypeptide(L)'
;MLNEKKINFVVLNRILIPIFILYFLFVVSSTLPNFYPMFIDSGTYAYVGHQINKGKLLYRDVFEIKLPGIYYIYATIFKIFPDSRWTLYFLDVFITIFIF
;
A
#
# COMPACT_ATOMS: atom_id res chain seq x y z
N MET A 1 -16.35 40.45 19.89
CA MET A 1 -17.04 39.67 18.85
C MET A 1 -16.02 39.22 17.83
N LEU A 2 -15.52 37.99 17.95
CA LEU A 2 -14.65 37.40 16.92
C LEU A 2 -15.53 37.05 15.72
N ASN A 3 -15.20 37.62 14.57
CA ASN A 3 -15.93 37.48 13.32
C ASN A 3 -15.61 36.10 12.74
N GLU A 4 -16.47 35.11 12.98
CA GLU A 4 -16.31 33.78 12.38
C GLU A 4 -16.59 33.85 10.87
N LYS A 5 -15.54 34.09 10.08
CA LYS A 5 -15.58 33.92 8.63
C LYS A 5 -15.87 32.46 8.32
N LYS A 6 -17.13 32.14 8.02
CA LYS A 6 -17.54 30.82 7.53
C LYS A 6 -16.77 30.50 6.25
N ILE A 7 -16.02 29.39 6.27
CA ILE A 7 -15.26 28.90 5.12
C ILE A 7 -16.25 28.51 4.02
N ASN A 8 -16.02 29.02 2.80
CA ASN A 8 -16.81 28.64 1.64
C ASN A 8 -16.35 27.27 1.13
N PHE A 9 -17.12 26.22 1.42
CA PHE A 9 -16.83 24.85 1.02
C PHE A 9 -16.62 24.66 -0.49
N VAL A 10 -17.26 25.47 -1.34
CA VAL A 10 -17.08 25.41 -2.79
C VAL A 10 -15.67 25.88 -3.18
N VAL A 11 -15.21 26.98 -2.58
CA VAL A 11 -13.85 27.50 -2.81
C VAL A 11 -12.81 26.55 -2.22
N LEU A 12 -13.09 26.00 -1.03
CA LEU A 12 -12.22 25.03 -0.38
C LEU A 12 -12.03 23.77 -1.25
N ASN A 13 -13.12 23.19 -1.78
CA ASN A 13 -13.04 21.99 -2.62
C ASN A 13 -12.32 22.23 -3.94
N ARG A 14 -12.44 23.44 -4.53
CA ARG A 14 -11.69 23.82 -5.74
C ARG A 14 -10.18 23.83 -5.54
N ILE A 15 -9.71 23.96 -4.31
CA ILE A 15 -8.28 23.95 -3.96
C ILE A 15 -7.86 22.55 -3.49
N LEU A 16 -8.65 21.92 -2.62
CA LEU A 16 -8.33 20.61 -2.05
C LEU A 16 -8.31 19.49 -3.09
N ILE A 17 -9.24 19.49 -4.05
CA ILE A 17 -9.32 18.44 -5.07
C ILE A 17 -8.06 18.43 -5.97
N PRO A 18 -7.62 19.54 -6.57
CA PRO A 18 -6.37 19.56 -7.33
C PRO A 18 -5.14 19.18 -6.50
N ILE A 19 -5.05 19.64 -5.25
CA ILE A 19 -3.95 19.27 -4.36
C ILE A 19 -3.92 17.76 -4.13
N PHE A 20 -5.08 17.17 -3.83
CA PHE A 20 -5.20 15.72 -3.66
C PHE A 20 -4.82 14.96 -4.93
N ILE A 21 -5.27 15.41 -6.10
CA ILE A 21 -4.90 14.80 -7.39
C ILE A 21 -3.39 14.88 -7.62
N LEU A 22 -2.77 16.04 -7.37
CA LEU A 22 -1.33 16.21 -7.52
C LEU A 22 -0.54 15.31 -6.56
N TYR A 23 -0.97 15.22 -5.30
CA TYR A 23 -0.38 14.31 -4.33
C TYR A 23 -0.52 12.85 -4.77
N PHE A 24 -1.71 12.43 -5.20
CA PHE A 24 -1.96 11.09 -5.69
C PHE A 24 -1.06 10.74 -6.89
N LEU A 25 -0.98 11.63 -7.89
CA LEU A 25 -0.11 11.44 -9.05
C LEU A 25 1.36 11.35 -8.67
N PHE A 26 1.81 12.18 -7.73
CA PHE A 26 3.17 12.14 -7.21
C PHE A 26 3.47 10.78 -6.55
N VAL A 27 2.61 10.32 -5.64
CA VAL A 27 2.79 9.05 -4.92
C VAL A 27 2.77 7.85 -5.86
N VAL A 28 1.81 7.80 -6.80
CA VAL A 28 1.75 6.72 -7.78
C VAL A 28 3.01 6.73 -8.65
N SER A 29 3.47 7.90 -9.10
CA SER A 29 4.67 8.00 -9.94
C SER A 29 5.95 7.59 -9.23
N SER A 30 6.10 7.93 -7.94
CA SER A 30 7.30 7.65 -7.14
C SER A 30 7.42 6.18 -6.74
N THR A 31 6.33 5.42 -6.82
CA THR A 31 6.27 3.98 -6.48
C THR A 31 6.28 3.08 -7.71
N LEU A 32 6.35 3.65 -8.92
CA LEU A 32 6.42 2.87 -10.15
C LEU A 32 7.71 2.05 -10.22
N PRO A 33 7.65 0.84 -10.83
CA PRO A 33 8.79 -0.10 -10.88
C PRO A 33 10.06 0.48 -11.50
N ASN A 34 9.90 1.42 -12.44
CA ASN A 34 10.99 2.04 -13.18
C ASN A 34 11.78 3.05 -12.33
N PHE A 35 11.17 3.59 -11.28
CA PHE A 35 11.75 4.63 -10.43
C PHE A 35 12.03 4.13 -9.01
N TYR A 36 11.26 3.14 -8.54
CA TYR A 36 11.44 2.51 -7.25
C TYR A 36 11.55 0.99 -7.41
N PRO A 37 12.78 0.47 -7.49
CA PRO A 37 12.98 -0.96 -7.63
C PRO A 37 12.49 -1.67 -6.37
N MET A 38 11.77 -2.76 -6.59
CA MET A 38 11.19 -3.55 -5.51
C MET A 38 12.31 -4.15 -4.65
N PHE A 39 12.26 -3.91 -3.34
CA PHE A 39 13.31 -4.35 -2.42
C PHE A 39 13.10 -5.80 -1.95
N ILE A 40 14.13 -6.40 -1.38
CA ILE A 40 14.12 -7.80 -0.94
C ILE A 40 12.97 -8.10 0.05
N ASP A 41 12.64 -7.12 0.89
CA ASP A 41 11.60 -7.22 1.91
C ASP A 41 10.21 -7.49 1.30
N SER A 42 9.80 -6.72 0.29
CA SER A 42 8.52 -6.95 -0.39
C SER A 42 8.46 -8.32 -1.05
N GLY A 43 9.59 -8.81 -1.55
CA GLY A 43 9.72 -10.17 -2.09
C GLY A 43 9.58 -11.24 -1.02
N THR A 44 10.21 -11.05 0.13
CA THR A 44 10.09 -11.94 1.29
C THR A 44 8.66 -12.01 1.80
N TYR A 45 7.98 -10.88 1.96
CA TYR A 45 6.58 -10.84 2.39
C TYR A 45 5.67 -11.58 1.42
N ALA A 46 5.88 -11.34 0.12
CA ALA A 46 5.12 -11.99 -0.93
C ALA A 46 5.32 -13.51 -0.93
N TYR A 47 6.58 -13.95 -0.83
CA TYR A 47 6.91 -15.37 -0.76
C TYR A 47 6.20 -16.04 0.42
N VAL A 48 6.35 -15.49 1.64
CA VAL A 48 5.74 -16.07 2.83
C VAL A 48 4.21 -16.08 2.72
N GLY A 49 3.58 -15.00 2.25
CA GLY A 49 2.14 -14.95 2.02
C GLY A 49 1.64 -16.02 1.04
N HIS A 50 2.38 -16.27 -0.04
CA HIS A 50 2.07 -17.34 -0.98
C HIS A 50 2.21 -18.73 -0.35
N GLN A 51 3.20 -18.94 0.51
CA GLN A 51 3.36 -20.20 1.25
C GLN A 51 2.20 -20.44 2.24
N ILE A 52 1.73 -19.38 2.92
CA ILE A 52 0.54 -19.44 3.77
C ILE A 52 -0.69 -19.88 2.96
N ASN A 53 -0.89 -19.33 1.76
CA ASN A 53 -1.98 -19.74 0.87
C ASN A 53 -1.87 -21.20 0.39
N LYS A 54 -0.66 -21.79 0.42
CA LYS A 54 -0.42 -23.21 0.17
C LYS A 54 -0.65 -24.10 1.41
N GLY A 55 -1.13 -23.53 2.51
CA GLY A 55 -1.41 -24.25 3.76
C GLY A 55 -0.21 -24.41 4.69
N LYS A 56 0.92 -23.74 4.41
CA LYS A 56 2.08 -23.76 5.31
C LYS A 56 1.84 -22.85 6.51
N LEU A 57 2.26 -23.29 7.70
CA LEU A 57 2.20 -22.48 8.91
C LEU A 57 3.45 -21.61 9.06
N LEU A 58 3.22 -20.33 9.32
CA LEU A 58 4.26 -19.36 9.64
C LEU A 58 4.98 -19.75 10.94
N TYR A 59 6.31 -19.57 10.96
CA TYR A 59 7.25 -19.95 12.02
C TYR A 59 7.43 -21.45 12.27
N ARG A 60 6.66 -22.31 11.61
CA ARG A 60 6.85 -23.77 11.64
C ARG A 60 7.38 -24.31 10.31
N ASP A 61 6.65 -24.04 9.24
CA ASP A 61 6.93 -24.58 7.90
C ASP A 61 7.65 -23.55 7.02
N VAL A 62 7.49 -22.26 7.33
CA VAL A 62 8.21 -21.12 6.75
C VAL A 62 8.58 -20.16 7.87
N PHE A 63 9.87 -19.89 8.01
CA PHE A 63 10.40 -19.04 9.07
C PHE A 63 10.79 -17.66 8.54
N GLU A 64 10.48 -16.64 9.34
CA GLU A 64 10.87 -15.25 9.14
C GLU A 64 10.92 -14.56 10.51
N ILE A 65 11.61 -13.42 10.63
CA ILE A 65 11.82 -12.74 11.91
C ILE A 65 10.79 -11.65 12.20
N LYS A 66 10.12 -11.12 11.18
CA LYS A 66 9.17 -10.01 11.35
C LYS A 66 7.82 -10.49 11.88
N LEU A 67 7.02 -9.55 12.38
CA LEU A 67 5.70 -9.80 12.94
C LEU A 67 4.76 -10.48 11.93
N PRO A 68 3.85 -11.35 12.39
CA PRO A 68 3.06 -12.21 11.51
C PRO A 68 2.10 -11.43 10.61
N GLY A 69 1.61 -10.28 11.07
CA GLY A 69 0.55 -9.51 10.41
C GLY A 69 0.85 -9.18 8.95
N ILE A 70 2.09 -8.78 8.63
CA ILE A 70 2.45 -8.42 7.25
C ILE A 70 2.27 -9.60 6.29
N TYR A 71 2.64 -10.81 6.71
CA TYR A 71 2.52 -11.99 5.86
C TYR A 71 1.08 -12.38 5.58
N TYR A 72 0.18 -12.19 6.54
CA TYR A 72 -1.25 -12.44 6.35
C TYR A 72 -1.92 -11.37 5.49
N ILE A 73 -1.43 -10.13 5.49
CA ILE A 73 -1.85 -9.09 4.54
C ILE A 73 -1.51 -9.54 3.11
N TYR A 74 -0.26 -9.97 2.87
CA TYR A 74 0.15 -10.49 1.56
C TYR A 74 -0.58 -11.79 1.19
N ALA A 75 -0.81 -12.71 2.13
CA ALA A 75 -1.62 -13.91 1.87
C ALA A 75 -3.04 -13.52 1.43
N THR A 76 -3.64 -12.51 2.06
CA THR A 76 -4.98 -12.02 1.73
C THR A 76 -5.01 -11.33 0.37
N ILE A 77 -4.03 -10.48 0.05
CA ILE A 77 -4.01 -9.76 -1.23
C ILE A 77 -3.92 -10.73 -2.40
N PHE A 78 -3.13 -11.82 -2.28
CA PHE A 78 -3.00 -12.85 -3.32
C PHE A 78 -4.20 -13.79 -3.45
N LYS A 79 -5.19 -13.72 -2.56
CA LYS A 79 -6.48 -14.39 -2.76
C LYS A 79 -7.42 -13.56 -3.65
N ILE A 80 -7.21 -12.25 -3.70
CA ILE A 80 -8.09 -11.29 -4.38
C ILE A 80 -7.50 -10.93 -5.75
N PHE A 81 -6.18 -10.79 -5.82
CA PHE A 81 -5.44 -10.37 -7.01
C PHE A 81 -4.52 -11.49 -7.51
N PRO A 82 -4.18 -11.51 -8.82
CA PRO A 82 -3.23 -12.46 -9.38
C PRO A 82 -1.86 -12.43 -8.68
N ASP A 83 -1.15 -13.56 -8.67
CA ASP A 83 0.24 -13.61 -8.24
C ASP A 83 1.14 -12.95 -9.29
N SER A 84 1.32 -11.64 -9.17
CA SER A 84 2.08 -10.84 -10.11
C SER A 84 2.79 -9.69 -9.41
N ARG A 85 3.86 -9.19 -10.04
CA ARG A 85 4.56 -7.99 -9.54
C ARG A 85 3.63 -6.78 -9.42
N TRP A 86 2.63 -6.66 -10.29
CA TRP A 86 1.64 -5.57 -10.24
C TRP A 86 0.79 -5.58 -8.97
N THR A 87 0.48 -6.76 -8.43
CA THR A 87 -0.21 -6.89 -7.15
C THR A 87 0.62 -6.31 -6.00
N LEU A 88 1.94 -6.48 -6.07
CA LEU A 88 2.87 -5.96 -5.06
C LEU A 88 3.01 -4.44 -5.17
N TYR A 89 3.12 -3.91 -6.38
CA TYR A 89 3.10 -2.46 -6.60
C TYR A 89 1.80 -1.81 -6.16
N PHE A 90 0.66 -2.45 -6.43
CA PHE A 90 -0.63 -1.95 -5.97
C PHE A 90 -0.69 -1.89 -4.44
N LEU A 91 -0.17 -2.92 -3.76
CA LEU A 91 -0.13 -2.95 -2.30
C LEU A 91 0.80 -1.87 -1.74
N ASP A 92 1.98 -1.66 -2.34
CA ASP A 92 2.92 -0.62 -1.91
C ASP A 92 2.31 0.78 -2.09
N VAL A 93 1.71 1.08 -3.25
CA VAL A 93 0.96 2.33 -3.50
C VAL A 93 -0.14 2.53 -2.47
N PHE A 94 -0.94 1.49 -2.21
CA PHE A 94 -2.03 1.55 -1.26
C PHE A 94 -1.53 1.87 0.15
N ILE A 95 -0.50 1.16 0.62
CA ILE A 95 0.10 1.40 1.94
C ILE A 95 0.66 2.83 2.02
N THR A 96 1.37 3.30 0.98
CA THR A 96 1.93 4.66 0.98
C THR A 96 0.87 5.76 1.01
N ILE A 97 -0.30 5.56 0.38
CA ILE A 97 -1.39 6.56 0.36
C ILE A 97 -2.17 6.59 1.68
N PHE A 98 -2.36 5.44 2.33
CA PHE A 98 -3.29 5.32 3.46
C PHE A 98 -2.64 5.25 4.84
N ILE A 99 -1.35 4.90 4.92
CA ILE A 99 -0.64 4.71 6.20
C ILE A 99 0.40 5.83 6.46
N PHE A 100 0.93 6.46 5.40
CA PHE A 100 1.84 7.61 5.48
C PHE A 100 1.21 8.86 4.86
#